data_AF-A0A2G2KMJ2-F1
#
_entry.id   AF-A0A2G2KMJ2-F1
#
_cell.length_a   1.000
_cell.length_b   1.000
_cell.length_c   1.000
_cell.angle_alpha   90.00
_cell.angle_beta   90.00
_cell.angle_gamma   90.00
#
_symmetry.space_group_name_H-M   'P 1'
#
loop_
_entity.id
_entity.type
_entity.pdbx_description
1 polymer ?
#
loop_
_entity_poly.entity_id
_entity_poly.type
_entity_poly.pdbx_seq_one_letter_code
_entity_poly.pdbx_strand_id
1 'polypeptide(L)'
;MELIFVFSVAKGILHKEVSIEGYNYDMVFAFTTPIIGLLIFKLKLLAEKWLVYWNYLGLIVLASVIFVFLTTTYLPELYGSSVPLLPLEALKYPYVLIAGFLMPLADLYTSYL
;
A
#
# COMPACT_ATOMS: atom_id res chain seq x y z
N MET A 1 -4.62 6.37 -9.94
CA MET A 1 -4.74 5.19 -9.06
C MET A 1 -5.28 5.58 -7.70
N GLU A 2 -4.68 6.56 -7.02
CA GLU A 2 -5.11 7.05 -5.70
C GLU A 2 -6.57 7.51 -5.62
N LEU A 3 -7.09 8.17 -6.66
CA LEU A 3 -8.48 8.63 -6.64
C LEU A 3 -9.48 7.49 -6.41
N ILE A 4 -9.22 6.30 -6.99
CA ILE A 4 -10.11 5.14 -6.82
C ILE A 4 -9.95 4.54 -5.41
N PHE A 5 -8.74 4.54 -4.85
CA PHE A 5 -8.50 4.09 -3.48
C PHE A 5 -9.21 5.00 -2.46
N VAL A 6 -9.10 6.32 -2.62
CA VAL A 6 -9.79 7.33 -1.81
C VAL A 6 -11.31 7.19 -1.94
N PHE A 7 -11.84 6.97 -3.15
CA PHE A 7 -13.27 6.72 -3.35
C PHE A 7 -13.74 5.39 -2.73
N SER A 8 -12.91 4.35 -2.73
CA SER A 8 -13.22 3.07 -2.08
C SER A 8 -13.29 3.22 -0.56
N VAL A 9 -12.38 3.98 0.05
CA VAL A 9 -12.46 4.35 1.47
C VAL A 9 -13.72 5.18 1.73
N ALA A 10 -13.98 6.21 0.93
CA ALA A 10 -15.13 7.11 1.11
C ALA A 10 -16.49 6.42 0.94
N LYS A 11 -16.56 5.34 0.15
CA LYS A 11 -17.76 4.49 0.00
C LYS A 11 -17.89 3.38 1.04
N GLY A 12 -16.93 3.25 1.97
CA GLY A 12 -16.90 2.17 2.96
C GLY A 12 -16.60 0.79 2.35
N ILE A 13 -16.05 0.74 1.14
CA ILE A 13 -15.64 -0.51 0.46
C ILE A 13 -14.34 -1.02 1.08
N LEU A 14 -13.48 -0.11 1.56
CA LEU A 14 -12.29 -0.46 2.35
C LEU A 14 -12.59 -0.18 3.82
N HIS A 15 -12.49 -1.21 4.66
CA HIS A 15 -12.69 -1.09 6.10
C HIS A 15 -11.51 -0.35 6.76
N LYS A 16 -11.73 0.18 7.97
CA LYS A 16 -10.73 1.05 8.65
C LYS A 16 -9.35 0.42 8.77
N GLU A 17 -9.27 -0.89 9.03
CA GLU A 17 -7.99 -1.58 9.28
C GLU A 17 -7.05 -1.58 8.06
N VAL A 18 -7.57 -1.51 6.83
CA VAL A 18 -6.78 -1.41 5.58
C VAL A 18 -6.58 0.05 5.10
N SER A 19 -6.93 1.03 5.95
CA SER A 19 -6.69 2.46 5.70
C SER A 19 -5.41 2.95 6.40
N ILE A 20 -5.04 4.21 6.16
CA ILE A 20 -3.92 4.88 6.86
C ILE A 20 -4.17 4.96 8.38
N GLU A 21 -5.43 5.12 8.79
CA GLU A 21 -5.80 5.16 10.22
C GLU A 21 -5.66 3.80 10.91
N GLY A 22 -5.66 2.73 10.12
CA GLY A 22 -5.42 1.36 10.58
C GLY A 22 -3.96 0.99 10.44
N TYR A 23 -3.70 0.04 9.54
CA TYR A 23 -2.38 -0.59 9.39
C TYR A 23 -1.78 -0.43 7.98
N ASN A 24 -2.44 0.31 7.08
CA ASN A 24 -1.92 0.49 5.73
C ASN A 24 -1.06 1.75 5.58
N TYR A 25 0.25 1.58 5.73
CA TYR A 25 1.24 2.65 5.63
C TYR A 25 1.89 2.78 4.24
N ASP A 26 1.39 2.08 3.21
CA ASP A 26 1.94 2.12 1.84
C ASP A 26 2.00 3.54 1.27
N MET A 27 0.93 4.32 1.43
CA MET A 27 0.81 5.67 0.93
C MET A 27 1.80 6.59 1.64
N VAL A 28 1.91 6.47 2.97
CA VAL A 28 2.88 7.25 3.74
C VAL A 28 4.30 6.97 3.26
N PHE A 29 4.63 5.70 3.02
CA PHE A 29 5.91 5.31 2.47
C PHE A 29 6.14 5.87 1.05
N ALA A 30 5.16 5.75 0.16
CA ALA A 30 5.22 6.28 -1.21
C ALA A 30 5.40 7.81 -1.23
N PHE A 31 4.80 8.56 -0.31
CA PHE A 31 5.02 9.99 -0.17
C PHE A 31 6.48 10.35 0.17
N THR A 32 7.24 9.44 0.79
CA THR A 32 8.67 9.67 1.08
C THR A 32 9.58 9.47 -0.12
N THR A 33 9.14 8.78 -1.18
CA THR A 33 9.93 8.50 -2.39
C THR A 33 10.58 9.73 -3.01
N PRO A 34 9.86 10.83 -3.33
CA PRO A 34 10.49 12.02 -3.92
C PRO A 34 11.49 12.68 -2.98
N ILE A 35 11.27 12.61 -1.66
CA ILE A 35 12.18 13.17 -0.66
C ILE A 35 13.49 12.37 -0.65
N ILE A 36 13.41 11.04 -0.63
CA ILE A 36 14.59 10.16 -0.64
C ILE A 36 15.35 10.29 -1.96
N GLY A 37 14.65 10.32 -3.09
CA GLY A 37 15.26 10.57 -4.40
C GLY A 37 15.98 11.92 -4.47
N LEU A 38 15.36 12.99 -3.92
CA LEU A 38 15.98 14.31 -3.83
C LEU A 38 17.26 14.29 -2.98
N LEU A 39 17.22 13.66 -1.80
CA LEU A 39 18.33 13.60 -0.86
C LEU A 39 19.54 12.83 -1.42
N ILE A 40 19.29 11.75 -2.17
CA ILE A 40 20.35 10.90 -2.72
C ILE A 40 20.90 11.48 -4.02
N PHE A 41 20.05 11.77 -5.01
CA PHE A 41 20.52 12.06 -6.37
C PHE A 41 20.80 13.54 -6.63
N LYS A 42 20.01 14.45 -6.05
CA LYS A 42 20.17 15.90 -6.30
C LYS A 42 21.01 16.58 -5.24
N LEU A 43 20.70 16.35 -3.97
CA LEU A 43 21.37 17.00 -2.84
C LEU A 43 22.63 16.25 -2.40
N LYS A 44 22.77 14.96 -2.77
CA LYS A 44 23.89 14.09 -2.40
C LYS A 44 24.19 14.10 -0.88
N LEU A 45 23.14 14.28 -0.07
CA LEU A 45 23.22 14.26 1.39
C LEU A 45 23.25 12.83 1.94
N LEU A 46 22.76 11.87 1.16
CA LEU A 46 22.75 10.45 1.49
C LEU A 46 23.49 9.66 0.41
N ALA A 47 24.28 8.67 0.83
CA ALA A 47 24.91 7.70 -0.06
C ALA A 47 23.89 6.72 -0.66
N GLU A 48 24.18 6.18 -1.85
CA GLU A 48 23.31 5.26 -2.58
C GLU A 48 22.91 4.01 -1.79
N LYS A 49 23.73 3.55 -0.83
CA LYS A 49 23.37 2.45 0.08
C LYS A 49 22.07 2.70 0.87
N TRP A 50 21.71 3.97 1.10
CA TRP A 50 20.45 4.34 1.73
C TRP A 50 19.24 4.06 0.84
N LEU A 51 19.41 4.06 -0.48
CA LEU A 51 18.36 3.63 -1.41
C LEU A 51 18.04 2.15 -1.21
N VAL A 52 19.08 1.32 -1.01
CA VAL A 52 18.91 -0.13 -0.75
C VAL A 52 18.14 -0.35 0.55
N TYR A 53 18.52 0.34 1.63
CA TYR A 53 17.78 0.24 2.90
C TYR A 53 16.35 0.74 2.78
N TRP A 54 16.12 1.83 2.05
CA TRP A 54 14.78 2.35 1.81
C TRP A 54 13.92 1.36 1.01
N ASN A 55 14.49 0.69 0.00
CA ASN A 55 13.79 -0.37 -0.74
C ASN A 55 13.43 -1.57 0.16
N TYR A 56 14.34 -2.02 1.03
CA TYR A 56 14.01 -3.07 2.00
C TYR A 56 12.91 -2.66 2.97
N LEU A 57 12.92 -1.40 3.42
CA LEU A 57 11.83 -0.85 4.24
C LEU A 57 10.50 -0.87 3.46
N GLY A 58 10.52 -0.50 2.17
CA GLY A 58 9.35 -0.57 1.29
C GLY A 58 8.78 -1.98 1.16
N LEU A 59 9.65 -2.99 1.01
CA LEU A 59 9.22 -4.39 0.99
C LEU A 59 8.57 -4.84 2.31
N ILE A 60 9.07 -4.37 3.45
CA ILE A 60 8.48 -4.65 4.77
C ILE A 60 7.11 -3.99 4.89
N VAL A 61 6.98 -2.72 4.46
CA VAL A 61 5.71 -2.01 4.42
C VAL A 61 4.72 -2.77 3.54
N LEU A 62 5.09 -3.13 2.31
CA LEU A 62 4.25 -3.89 1.40
C LEU A 62 3.80 -5.24 2.00
N ALA A 63 4.72 -5.97 2.62
CA ALA A 63 4.42 -7.23 3.30
C ALA A 63 3.41 -7.03 4.45
N SER A 64 3.53 -5.94 5.22
CA SER A 64 2.57 -5.61 6.28
C SER A 64 1.17 -5.33 5.75
N VAL A 65 1.05 -4.66 4.61
CA VAL A 65 -0.24 -4.35 3.97
C VAL A 65 -0.90 -5.61 3.45
N ILE A 66 -0.14 -6.44 2.73
CA ILE A 66 -0.62 -7.76 2.27
C ILE A 66 -1.09 -8.59 3.46
N PHE A 67 -0.31 -8.63 4.54
CA PHE A 67 -0.67 -9.35 5.76
C PHE A 67 -2.02 -8.88 6.31
N VAL A 68 -2.22 -7.57 6.49
CA VAL A 68 -3.48 -6.99 6.98
C VAL A 68 -4.64 -7.32 6.04
N PHE A 69 -4.48 -7.20 4.73
CA PHE A 69 -5.52 -7.56 3.77
C PHE A 69 -5.90 -9.05 3.86
N LEU A 70 -4.93 -9.94 4.00
CA LEU A 70 -5.19 -11.37 4.13
C LEU A 70 -5.86 -11.73 5.45
N THR A 71 -5.36 -11.22 6.58
CA THR A 71 -5.92 -11.54 7.89
C THR A 71 -7.31 -10.96 8.07
N THR A 72 -7.59 -9.76 7.57
CA THR A 72 -8.93 -9.16 7.65
C THR A 72 -9.96 -9.85 6.76
N THR A 73 -9.50 -10.56 5.73
CA THR A 73 -10.34 -11.35 4.83
C THR A 73 -10.57 -12.79 5.34
N TYR A 74 -9.50 -13.47 5.75
CA TYR A 74 -9.53 -14.91 6.06
C TYR A 74 -9.51 -15.23 7.55
N LEU A 75 -9.11 -14.28 8.41
CA LEU A 75 -9.02 -14.39 9.87
C LEU A 75 -9.60 -13.14 10.57
N PRO A 76 -10.85 -12.74 10.25
CA PRO A 76 -11.44 -11.50 10.75
C PRO A 76 -11.58 -11.45 12.28
N GLU A 77 -11.49 -12.59 12.96
CA GLU A 77 -11.57 -12.70 14.41
C GLU A 77 -10.41 -11.98 15.12
N LEU A 78 -9.25 -11.84 14.46
CA LEU A 78 -8.12 -11.04 14.94
C LEU A 78 -8.49 -9.57 15.15
N TYR A 79 -9.53 -9.11 14.47
CA TYR A 79 -10.03 -7.74 14.49
C TYR A 79 -11.41 -7.64 15.17
N GLY A 80 -11.84 -8.68 15.87
CA GLY A 80 -13.11 -8.71 16.59
C GLY A 80 -14.35 -8.84 15.69
N SER A 81 -14.19 -9.30 14.45
CA SER A 81 -15.31 -9.53 13.53
C SER A 81 -15.57 -11.02 13.31
N SER A 82 -16.84 -11.40 13.26
CA SER A 82 -17.29 -12.77 12.92
C SER A 82 -17.57 -12.97 11.43
N VAL A 83 -17.39 -11.92 10.62
CA VAL A 83 -17.55 -11.92 9.16
C VAL A 83 -16.33 -11.27 8.50
N PRO A 84 -15.99 -11.64 7.26
CA PRO A 84 -14.90 -10.99 6.52
C PRO A 84 -15.08 -9.46 6.51
N LEU A 85 -14.02 -8.74 6.88
CA LEU A 85 -14.05 -7.27 6.93
C LEU A 85 -13.91 -6.64 5.53
N LEU A 86 -13.34 -7.39 4.59
CA LEU A 86 -13.28 -6.99 3.19
C LEU A 86 -14.59 -7.37 2.48
N PRO A 87 -15.41 -6.41 2.04
CA PRO A 87 -16.62 -6.71 1.29
C PRO A 87 -16.30 -7.33 -0.07
N LEU A 88 -17.13 -8.26 -0.53
CA LEU A 88 -16.96 -8.91 -1.84
C LEU A 88 -16.97 -7.90 -3.00
N GLU A 89 -17.54 -6.72 -2.80
CA GLU A 89 -17.45 -5.58 -3.73
C GLU A 89 -15.99 -5.18 -4.05
N ALA A 90 -15.05 -5.31 -3.11
CA ALA A 90 -13.64 -4.99 -3.33
C ALA A 90 -12.96 -5.95 -4.31
N LEU A 91 -13.53 -7.15 -4.51
CA LEU A 91 -13.07 -8.17 -5.46
C LEU A 91 -13.74 -8.05 -6.84
N LYS A 92 -14.65 -7.08 -7.02
CA LYS A 92 -15.32 -6.82 -8.30
C LYS A 92 -14.60 -5.72 -9.09
N TYR A 93 -14.88 -5.66 -10.39
CA TYR A 93 -14.46 -4.53 -11.23
C TYR A 93 -15.07 -3.21 -10.73
N PRO A 94 -14.34 -2.07 -10.74
CA PRO A 94 -12.95 -1.91 -11.20
C PRO A 94 -11.90 -2.10 -10.08
N TYR A 95 -12.32 -2.38 -8.84
CA TYR A 95 -11.45 -2.41 -7.66
C TYR A 95 -10.41 -3.52 -7.69
N VAL A 96 -10.79 -4.70 -8.19
CA VAL A 96 -9.88 -5.84 -8.36
C VAL A 96 -8.70 -5.53 -9.30
N LEU A 97 -8.88 -4.64 -10.27
CA LEU A 97 -7.79 -4.21 -11.17
C LEU A 97 -6.76 -3.35 -10.47
N ILE A 98 -7.14 -2.64 -9.39
CA ILE A 98 -6.21 -1.82 -8.63
C ILE A 98 -5.21 -2.72 -7.92
N ALA A 99 -5.73 -3.68 -7.14
CA ALA A 99 -4.91 -4.62 -6.39
C ALA A 99 -4.15 -5.59 -7.30
N GLY A 100 -4.80 -6.12 -8.33
CA GLY A 100 -4.22 -7.18 -9.17
C GLY A 100 -3.36 -6.71 -10.33
N PHE A 101 -3.48 -5.45 -10.77
CA PHE A 101 -2.82 -4.99 -12.01
C PHE A 101 -2.17 -3.62 -11.88
N LEU A 102 -2.89 -2.61 -11.37
CA LEU A 102 -2.37 -1.23 -11.34
C LEU A 102 -1.28 -1.04 -10.28
N MET A 103 -1.43 -1.60 -9.07
CA MET A 103 -0.40 -1.54 -8.02
C MET A 103 0.93 -2.16 -8.46
N PRO A 104 0.96 -3.42 -8.97
CA PRO A 104 2.20 -4.02 -9.48
C PRO A 104 2.86 -3.25 -10.62
N LEU A 105 2.07 -2.60 -11.49
CA LEU A 105 2.59 -1.81 -12.60
C LEU A 105 3.23 -0.49 -12.16
N ALA A 106 2.71 0.15 -11.11
CA ALA A 106 3.29 1.39 -10.59
C ALA A 106 4.71 1.14 -10.07
N ASP A 107 4.91 0.09 -9.29
CA ASP A 107 6.24 -0.29 -8.77
C ASP A 107 7.22 -0.65 -9.90
N LEU A 108 6.73 -1.36 -10.93
CA LEU A 108 7.55 -1.72 -12.09
C LEU A 108 8.06 -0.48 -12.83
N TYR A 109 7.22 0.53 -13.04
CA TYR A 109 7.63 1.75 -13.76
C TYR A 109 8.62 2.62 -12.98
N THR A 110 8.51 2.68 -11.65
CA THR A 110 9.48 3.40 -10.80
C THR A 110 10.83 2.71 -10.70
N SER A 111 10.93 1.42 -11.04
CA SER A 111 12.18 0.66 -11.02
C SER A 111 13.11 0.97 -12.21
N TYR A 112 12.61 1.68 -13.23
CA TYR A 112 13.33 2.02 -14.47
C TYR A 112 13.59 3.54 -14.63
N LEU A 113 13.32 4.33 -13.59
CA LEU A 113 13.63 5.77 -13.51
C LEU A 113 14.67 6.02 -12.42
#